data_AF-A0A939CA77-F1
#
_entry.id   AF-A0A939CA77-F1
#
_cell.length_a   1.000
_cell.length_b   1.000
_cell.length_c   1.000
_cell.angle_alpha   90.00
_cell.angle_beta   90.00
_cell.angle_gamma   90.00
#
_symmetry.space_group_name_H-M   'P 1'
#
loop_
_entity.id
_entity.type
_entity.pdbx_description
1 polymer ?
#
loop_
_entity_poly.entity_id
_entity_poly.type
_entity_poly.pdbx_seq_one_letter_code
_entity_poly.pdbx_strand_id
1 'polypeptide(L)'
;MSGLIVVLLTIYFASRKDKEQWLFDRKRLTILALMFVIVGISWGLNDKIMKDPRNQNIRSDLLFNYSFPLLICMLGLFIKEIPRWGRIVTLSFGFMIFGYLAMHYLIGFHNPYWENLQLSPLYWL
;
A
#
# COMPACT_ATOMS: atom_id res chain seq x y z
N MET A 1 -13.32 1.65 -3.11
CA MET A 1 -14.02 0.38 -2.75
C MET A 1 -13.57 -0.85 -3.54
N SER A 2 -13.08 -0.75 -4.77
CA SER A 2 -12.73 -1.92 -5.60
C SER A 2 -11.45 -2.67 -5.18
N GLY A 3 -10.41 -1.98 -4.72
CA GLY A 3 -9.12 -2.64 -4.39
C GLY A 3 -9.16 -3.53 -3.15
N LEU A 4 -9.86 -3.10 -2.10
CA LEU A 4 -9.99 -3.85 -0.84
C LEU A 4 -10.82 -5.12 -1.04
N ILE A 5 -11.84 -5.06 -1.90
CA ILE A 5 -12.63 -6.23 -2.33
C ILE A 5 -11.75 -7.21 -3.12
N VAL A 6 -10.88 -6.72 -4.02
CA VAL A 6 -9.96 -7.60 -4.76
C VAL A 6 -8.97 -8.27 -3.80
N VAL A 7 -8.40 -7.55 -2.84
CA VAL A 7 -7.50 -8.15 -1.83
C VAL A 7 -8.24 -9.19 -0.97
N LEU A 8 -9.43 -8.86 -0.46
CA LEU A 8 -10.25 -9.78 0.32
C LEU A 8 -10.70 -11.00 -0.50
N LEU A 9 -11.08 -10.81 -1.77
CA LEU A 9 -11.44 -11.92 -2.67
C LEU A 9 -10.22 -12.77 -2.99
N THR A 10 -9.06 -12.17 -3.19
CA THR A 10 -7.81 -12.92 -3.43
C THR A 10 -7.49 -13.76 -2.20
N ILE A 11 -7.59 -13.20 -0.99
CA ILE A 11 -7.41 -13.93 0.28
C ILE A 11 -8.50 -15.00 0.47
N TYR A 12 -9.75 -14.72 0.09
CA TYR A 12 -10.88 -15.65 0.22
C TYR A 12 -10.75 -16.85 -0.73
N PHE A 13 -10.49 -16.60 -2.02
CA PHE A 13 -10.24 -17.65 -3.02
C PHE A 13 -8.96 -18.43 -2.71
N ALA A 14 -7.92 -17.75 -2.24
CA ALA A 14 -6.70 -18.36 -1.70
C ALA A 14 -6.96 -19.30 -0.53
N SER A 15 -7.86 -18.95 0.38
CA SER A 15 -8.16 -19.80 1.55
C SER A 15 -8.93 -21.08 1.18
N ARG A 16 -9.59 -21.12 0.02
CA ARG A 16 -10.41 -22.26 -0.44
C ARG A 16 -9.66 -23.26 -1.32
N LYS A 17 -8.60 -22.84 -2.03
CA LYS A 17 -7.74 -23.75 -2.80
C LYS A 17 -6.46 -23.98 -2.01
N ASP A 18 -6.35 -25.18 -1.44
CA ASP A 18 -5.19 -25.75 -0.77
C ASP A 18 -4.45 -24.83 0.21
N LYS A 19 -4.65 -25.09 1.50
CA LYS A 19 -3.79 -24.57 2.59
C LYS A 19 -2.30 -24.84 2.34
N GLU A 20 -1.94 -25.76 1.44
CA GLU A 20 -0.57 -26.05 1.05
C GLU A 20 0.08 -25.01 0.11
N GLN A 21 -0.71 -24.19 -0.59
CA GLN A 21 -0.20 -23.22 -1.57
C GLN A 21 0.26 -21.89 -0.94
N TRP A 22 -0.10 -21.64 0.33
CA TRP A 22 0.12 -20.37 1.01
C TRP A 22 1.11 -20.50 2.17
N LEU A 23 2.06 -19.56 2.25
CA LEU A 23 3.06 -19.49 3.30
C LEU A 23 2.63 -18.51 4.39
N PHE A 24 1.81 -19.00 5.33
CA PHE A 24 1.42 -18.21 6.51
C PHE A 24 2.36 -18.49 7.69
N ASP A 25 3.34 -17.61 7.87
CA ASP A 25 4.21 -17.60 9.05
C ASP A 25 4.16 -16.24 9.78
N ARG A 26 4.55 -16.24 11.06
CA ARG A 26 4.50 -15.04 11.92
C ARG A 26 5.30 -13.88 11.33
N LYS A 27 6.44 -14.13 10.68
CA LYS A 27 7.29 -13.07 10.11
C LYS A 27 6.58 -12.39 8.93
N ARG A 28 6.00 -13.16 8.02
CA ARG A 28 5.24 -12.64 6.86
C ARG A 28 4.00 -11.86 7.30
N LEU A 29 3.29 -12.36 8.31
CA LEU A 29 2.16 -11.64 8.91
C LEU A 29 2.59 -10.32 9.57
N THR A 30 3.73 -10.30 10.27
CA THR A 30 4.29 -9.06 10.83
C THR A 30 4.64 -8.04 9.74
N ILE A 31 5.25 -8.47 8.64
CA ILE A 31 5.54 -7.59 7.49
C ILE A 31 4.25 -7.00 6.92
N LEU A 32 3.25 -7.85 6.68
CA LEU A 32 1.95 -7.41 6.16
C LEU A 32 1.27 -6.40 7.11
N ALA A 33 1.29 -6.67 8.42
CA ALA A 33 0.74 -5.76 9.42
C ALA A 33 1.46 -4.41 9.42
N LEU A 34 2.80 -4.40 9.35
CA LEU A 34 3.59 -3.17 9.25
C LEU A 34 3.22 -2.37 7.99
N MET A 35 3.06 -3.03 6.85
CA MET A 35 2.62 -2.38 5.61
C MET A 35 1.25 -1.72 5.78
N PHE A 36 0.28 -2.40 6.40
CA PHE A 36 -1.04 -1.81 6.67
C PHE A 36 -0.98 -0.62 7.64
N VAL A 37 -0.12 -0.67 8.66
CA VAL A 37 0.09 0.47 9.56
C VAL A 37 0.61 1.68 8.79
N ILE A 38 1.60 1.49 7.91
CA ILE A 38 2.12 2.58 7.06
C ILE A 38 1.02 3.16 6.18
N VAL A 39 0.20 2.32 5.53
CA VAL A 39 -0.93 2.81 4.73
C VAL A 39 -1.94 3.59 5.57
N GLY A 40 -2.25 3.12 6.78
CA GLY A 40 -3.18 3.81 7.69
C GLY A 40 -2.67 5.18 8.12
N ILE A 41 -1.39 5.29 8.47
CA ILE A 41 -0.78 6.58 8.84
C ILE A 41 -0.71 7.50 7.62
N SER A 42 -0.25 7.01 6.46
CA SER A 42 -0.24 7.76 5.20
C SER A 42 -1.62 8.30 4.84
N TRP A 43 -2.68 7.49 5.04
CA TRP A 43 -4.05 7.93 4.81
C TRP A 43 -4.45 9.07 5.75
N GLY A 44 -4.20 8.93 7.06
CA GLY A 44 -4.51 9.97 8.05
C GLY A 44 -3.80 11.29 7.79
N LEU A 45 -2.53 11.24 7.37
CA LEU A 45 -1.74 12.44 7.05
C LEU A 45 -2.22 13.16 5.78
N ASN A 46 -2.77 12.43 4.80
CA ASN A 46 -3.13 12.98 3.50
C ASN A 46 -4.64 13.08 3.28
N ASP A 47 -5.50 12.71 4.23
CA ASP A 47 -6.97 12.68 4.05
C ASP A 47 -7.53 14.02 3.55
N LYS A 48 -7.05 15.13 4.10
CA LYS A 48 -7.46 16.49 3.68
C LYS A 48 -7.00 16.83 2.25
N ILE A 49 -5.77 16.45 1.89
CA ILE A 49 -5.19 16.67 0.56
C ILE A 49 -5.92 15.82 -0.50
N MET A 50 -6.31 14.60 -0.12
CA MET A 50 -7.01 13.66 -1.00
C MET A 50 -8.46 14.07 -1.25
N LYS A 51 -9.09 14.80 -0.31
CA LYS A 51 -10.44 15.35 -0.44
C LYS A 51 -10.50 16.72 -1.13
N ASP A 52 -9.35 17.34 -1.40
CA ASP A 52 -9.33 18.65 -2.08
C ASP A 52 -9.76 18.50 -3.55
N PRO A 53 -10.85 19.14 -4.00
CA PRO A 53 -11.31 19.09 -5.38
C PRO A 53 -10.32 19.70 -6.39
N ARG A 54 -9.31 20.46 -5.93
CA ARG A 54 -8.22 20.99 -6.77
C ARG A 54 -7.10 19.98 -7.01
N ASN A 55 -7.12 18.84 -6.33
CA ASN A 55 -6.14 17.78 -6.49
C ASN A 55 -6.38 17.00 -7.79
N GLN A 56 -5.67 17.38 -8.85
CA GLN A 56 -5.78 16.78 -10.20
C GLN A 56 -4.79 15.65 -10.48
N ASN A 57 -3.87 15.32 -9.55
CA ASN A 57 -2.87 14.26 -9.77
C ASN A 57 -3.21 12.95 -9.05
N ILE A 58 -2.62 11.86 -9.57
CA ILE A 58 -2.65 10.46 -9.11
C ILE A 58 -3.92 10.15 -8.32
N ARG A 59 -4.97 9.65 -9.02
CA ARG A 59 -6.27 9.18 -8.48
C ARG A 59 -6.39 9.44 -6.98
N SER A 60 -7.22 10.42 -6.62
CA SER A 60 -7.47 10.95 -5.25
C SER A 60 -7.81 9.91 -4.16
N ASP A 61 -7.78 8.62 -4.49
CA ASP A 61 -7.89 7.50 -3.59
C ASP A 61 -6.49 6.91 -3.27
N LEU A 62 -5.91 7.37 -2.15
CA LEU A 62 -4.64 6.87 -1.62
C LEU A 62 -4.63 5.34 -1.42
N LEU A 63 -5.77 4.74 -1.05
CA LEU A 63 -5.87 3.29 -0.89
C LEU A 63 -5.74 2.57 -2.23
N PHE A 64 -6.24 3.17 -3.31
CA PHE A 64 -6.03 2.65 -4.66
C PHE A 64 -4.54 2.67 -5.02
N ASN A 65 -3.82 3.73 -4.68
CA ASN A 65 -2.39 3.85 -4.99
C ASN A 65 -1.56 2.77 -4.28
N TYR A 66 -1.89 2.44 -3.02
CA TYR A 66 -1.21 1.36 -2.29
C TYR A 66 -1.69 -0.05 -2.67
N SER A 67 -2.87 -0.20 -3.28
CA SER A 67 -3.45 -1.52 -3.58
C SER A 67 -2.57 -2.37 -4.50
N PHE A 68 -1.99 -1.76 -5.52
CA PHE A 68 -1.12 -2.44 -6.48
C PHE A 68 0.19 -2.95 -5.84
N PRO A 69 1.01 -2.12 -5.17
CA PRO A 69 2.21 -2.60 -4.52
C PRO A 69 1.92 -3.57 -3.35
N LEU A 70 0.82 -3.38 -2.62
CA LEU A 70 0.38 -4.34 -1.60
C LEU A 70 0.09 -5.70 -2.23
N LEU A 71 -0.63 -5.75 -3.34
CA LEU A 71 -0.92 -6.99 -4.04
C LEU A 71 0.37 -7.69 -4.47
N ILE A 72 1.31 -6.97 -5.09
CA ILE A 72 2.60 -7.53 -5.52
C ILE A 72 3.37 -8.10 -4.33
N CYS A 73 3.47 -7.35 -3.23
CA CYS A 73 4.11 -7.83 -2.00
C CYS A 73 3.41 -9.05 -1.45
N MET A 74 2.07 -9.10 -1.44
CA MET A 74 1.31 -10.26 -0.97
C MET A 74 1.55 -11.50 -1.84
N LEU A 75 1.61 -11.35 -3.16
CA LEU A 75 1.92 -12.46 -4.07
C LEU A 75 3.31 -13.03 -3.75
N GLY A 76 4.33 -12.18 -3.63
CA GLY A 76 5.69 -12.61 -3.28
C GLY A 76 5.81 -13.17 -1.86
N LEU A 77 5.06 -12.60 -0.90
CA LEU A 77 5.09 -12.98 0.50
C LEU A 77 4.29 -14.23 0.78
N PHE A 78 3.24 -14.59 0.05
CA PHE A 78 2.39 -15.70 0.48
C PHE A 78 2.29 -16.84 -0.52
N ILE A 79 2.58 -16.65 -1.81
CA ILE A 79 2.53 -17.76 -2.78
C ILE A 79 3.76 -18.65 -2.64
N LYS A 80 3.52 -19.94 -2.36
CA LYS A 80 4.56 -20.97 -2.21
C LYS A 80 5.19 -21.35 -3.55
N GLU A 81 4.38 -21.38 -4.61
CA GLU A 81 4.71 -21.88 -5.96
C GLU A 81 5.67 -20.96 -6.74
N ILE A 82 5.90 -19.73 -6.27
CA ILE A 82 6.84 -18.82 -6.91
C ILE A 82 8.27 -19.31 -6.65
N PRO A 83 9.09 -19.57 -7.70
CA PRO A 83 10.48 -19.96 -7.53
C PRO A 83 11.27 -18.85 -6.83
N ARG A 84 12.36 -19.20 -6.12
CA ARG A 84 13.12 -18.26 -5.29
C ARG A 84 13.49 -16.97 -6.01
N TRP A 85 13.96 -17.05 -7.26
CA TRP A 85 14.29 -15.88 -8.08
C TRP A 85 13.08 -15.01 -8.39
N GLY A 86 11.97 -15.63 -8.81
CA GLY A 86 10.71 -14.93 -9.04
C GLY A 86 10.24 -14.20 -7.79
N ARG A 87 10.35 -14.84 -6.61
CA ARG A 87 9.97 -14.23 -5.34
C ARG A 87 10.84 -13.01 -5.03
N ILE A 88 12.16 -13.10 -5.24
CA ILE A 88 13.08 -11.98 -5.04
C ILE A 88 12.68 -10.82 -5.95
N VAL A 89 12.47 -11.06 -7.24
CA VAL A 89 12.09 -10.02 -8.20
C VAL A 89 10.74 -9.38 -7.83
N THR A 90 9.72 -10.19 -7.55
CA THR A 90 8.39 -9.72 -7.17
C THR A 90 8.44 -8.89 -5.89
N LEU A 91 9.14 -9.36 -4.85
CA LEU A 91 9.25 -8.63 -3.59
C LEU A 91 10.08 -7.34 -3.75
N SER A 92 11.20 -7.38 -4.46
CA SER A 92 12.00 -6.18 -4.72
C SER A 92 11.19 -5.12 -5.44
N PHE A 93 10.45 -5.51 -6.48
CA PHE A 93 9.59 -4.59 -7.22
C PHE A 93 8.44 -4.04 -6.36
N GLY A 94 7.75 -4.91 -5.61
CA GLY A 94 6.68 -4.52 -4.71
C GLY A 94 7.15 -3.56 -3.62
N PHE A 95 8.25 -3.88 -2.94
CA PHE A 95 8.82 -3.04 -1.88
C PHE A 95 9.42 -1.75 -2.40
N MET A 96 9.99 -1.73 -3.61
CA MET A 96 10.48 -0.50 -4.23
C MET A 96 9.32 0.49 -4.45
N ILE A 97 8.23 0.04 -5.06
CA ILE A 97 7.05 0.90 -5.29
C ILE A 97 6.39 1.27 -3.96
N PHE A 98 6.19 0.29 -3.07
CA PHE A 98 5.62 0.54 -1.74
C PHE A 98 6.45 1.55 -0.96
N GLY A 99 7.78 1.39 -0.97
CA GLY A 99 8.72 2.27 -0.30
C GLY A 99 8.69 3.68 -0.88
N TYR A 100 8.64 3.82 -2.20
CA TYR A 100 8.44 5.12 -2.84
C TYR A 100 7.14 5.79 -2.40
N LEU A 101 6.02 5.08 -2.42
CA LEU A 101 4.73 5.62 -1.96
C LEU A 101 4.73 5.92 -0.46
N ALA A 102 5.37 5.10 0.36
CA ALA A 102 5.59 5.37 1.77
C ALA A 102 6.40 6.66 1.95
N MET A 103 7.50 6.85 1.23
CA MET A 103 8.23 8.12 1.30
C MET A 103 7.35 9.29 0.85
N HIS A 104 6.59 9.12 -0.22
CA HIS A 104 5.75 10.17 -0.79
C HIS A 104 4.58 10.59 0.11
N TYR A 105 3.86 9.63 0.71
CA TYR A 105 2.68 9.92 1.53
C TYR A 105 2.97 10.01 3.04
N LEU A 106 3.97 9.29 3.56
CA LEU A 106 4.25 9.28 5.01
C LEU A 106 5.12 10.47 5.43
N ILE A 107 6.11 10.83 4.62
CA ILE A 107 7.10 11.88 4.96
C ILE A 107 7.11 13.04 3.96
N GLY A 108 6.22 13.03 2.96
CA GLY A 108 6.09 14.11 1.99
C GLY A 108 7.19 14.17 0.91
N PHE A 109 7.95 13.08 0.70
CA PHE A 109 9.04 13.06 -0.28
C PHE A 109 8.52 13.22 -1.71
N HIS A 110 8.93 14.28 -2.40
CA HIS A 110 8.37 14.68 -3.70
C HIS A 110 6.85 14.80 -3.69
N ASN A 111 6.26 15.15 -2.54
CA ASN A 111 4.83 15.40 -2.43
C ASN A 111 4.58 16.91 -2.62
N PRO A 112 4.21 17.35 -3.83
CA PRO A 112 4.07 18.77 -4.12
C PRO A 112 2.97 19.43 -3.28
N TYR A 113 2.07 18.65 -2.67
CA TYR A 113 1.02 19.17 -1.80
C TYR A 113 1.54 19.50 -0.40
N TRP A 114 2.57 18.80 0.07
CA TRP A 114 3.22 19.13 1.34
C TRP A 114 4.08 20.40 1.20
N GLU A 115 4.67 20.62 0.02
CA GLU A 115 5.43 21.83 -0.28
C GLU A 115 4.51 23.05 -0.54
N ASN A 116 3.34 22.82 -1.14
CA ASN A 116 2.32 23.84 -1.38
C ASN A 116 1.38 24.08 -0.18
N LEU A 117 1.74 23.63 1.03
CA LEU A 117 1.08 24.01 2.30
C LEU A 117 1.31 25.49 2.68
N GLN A 118 1.41 26.39 1.69
CA GLN A 118 0.92 27.77 1.79
C GLN A 118 -0.62 27.82 1.67
N LEU A 119 -1.32 26.72 1.96
CA LEU A 119 -2.72 26.73 2.36
C LEU A 119 -2.82 27.46 3.72
N SER A 120 -2.87 28.79 3.66
CA SER A 120 -3.18 29.76 4.74
C SER A 120 -2.73 29.39 6.17
N PRO A 121 -1.81 30.15 6.80
CA PRO A 121 -1.58 29.99 8.23
C PRO A 121 -2.89 30.35 8.97
N LEU A 122 -3.16 29.65 10.07
CA LEU A 122 -4.33 29.73 10.95
C LEU A 122 -5.58 29.02 10.44
N TYR A 123 -5.85 27.80 10.96
CA TYR A 123 -7.16 27.33 11.48
C TYR A 123 -7.06 25.91 12.08
N TRP A 124 -5.91 25.54 12.67
CA TRP A 124 -5.71 24.21 13.28
C TRP A 124 -5.07 24.24 14.68
N LEU A 125 -5.20 25.37 15.39
CA LEU A 125 -5.19 25.41 16.85
C LEU A 125 -6.56 25.89 17.31
#